data_AF-A0A7C6PAS4-F1
#
_entry.id   AF-A0A7C6PAS4-F1
#
_cell.length_a   1.000
_cell.length_b   1.000
_cell.length_c   1.000
_cell.angle_alpha   90.00
_cell.angle_beta   90.00
_cell.angle_gamma   90.00
#
_symmetry.space_group_name_H-M   'P 1'
#
loop_
_entity.id
_entity.type
_entity.pdbx_description
1 polymer ?
#
loop_
_entity_poly.entity_id
_entity_poly.type
_entity_poly.pdbx_seq_one_letter_code
_entity_poly.pdbx_strand_id
1 'polypeptide(L)'
;MGLFDWFRKNKQKKEESKKYKEGLEKTRKQGSLSRLTRLFNEKDKVDDDLFDQLEEIFVMADMGVETTVKFIDSLRDDERLDDLEDMKLLQEIIVDKMFDLYLKGEIVNSNLNVNKEGLSVYLFVGVNGSGKTTSIAKVANKLKKDGKKVCMAAGDTFRAGAIEQLKIWGDRVGCPVITKEEGSDPSAVIFDGIKSK
;
A
#
# COMPACT_ATOMS: atom_id res chain seq x y z
N MET A 1 24.05 16.54 -14.32
CA MET A 1 22.69 15.97 -14.24
C MET A 1 21.71 17.07 -14.61
N GLY A 2 21.16 17.04 -15.82
CA GLY A 2 20.56 18.21 -16.47
C GLY A 2 19.06 18.39 -16.27
N LEU A 3 18.58 19.60 -16.61
CA LEU A 3 17.17 20.03 -16.61
C LEU A 3 16.20 18.98 -17.19
N PHE A 4 16.62 18.23 -18.20
CA PHE A 4 15.79 17.19 -18.84
C PHE A 4 15.44 16.02 -17.89
N ASP A 5 16.36 15.62 -17.01
CA ASP A 5 16.12 14.57 -16.00
C ASP A 5 15.18 15.08 -14.89
N TRP A 6 15.26 16.38 -14.57
CA TRP A 6 14.33 17.06 -13.65
C TRP A 6 12.91 17.14 -14.22
N PHE A 7 12.75 17.53 -15.49
CA PHE A 7 11.44 17.56 -16.16
C PHE A 7 10.82 16.16 -16.23
N ARG A 8 11.62 15.13 -16.51
CA ARG A 8 11.15 13.74 -16.55
C ARG A 8 10.70 13.24 -15.17
N LYS A 9 11.50 13.48 -14.12
CA LYS A 9 11.15 13.13 -12.74
C LYS A 9 9.90 13.85 -12.27
N ASN A 10 9.75 15.14 -12.58
CA ASN A 10 8.56 15.91 -12.22
C ASN A 10 7.30 15.44 -12.97
N LYS A 11 7.42 15.09 -14.25
CA LYS A 11 6.31 14.50 -15.01
C LYS A 11 5.88 13.15 -14.43
N GLN A 12 6.85 12.29 -14.11
CA GLN A 12 6.58 10.99 -13.49
C GLN A 12 5.93 11.14 -12.11
N LYS A 13 6.42 12.05 -11.26
CA LYS A 13 5.84 12.34 -9.94
C LYS A 13 4.41 12.88 -10.04
N LYS A 14 4.12 13.72 -11.05
CA LYS A 14 2.75 14.19 -11.34
C LYS A 14 1.82 13.06 -11.80
N GLU A 15 2.29 12.16 -12.65
CA GLU A 15 1.51 11.00 -13.12
C GLU A 15 1.24 10.00 -11.99
N GLU A 16 2.22 9.74 -11.11
CA GLU A 16 2.05 8.91 -9.91
C GLU A 16 1.02 9.54 -8.96
N SER A 17 1.17 10.83 -8.64
CA SER A 17 0.21 11.58 -7.83
C SER A 17 -1.21 11.53 -8.40
N LYS A 18 -1.36 11.61 -9.74
CA LYS A 18 -2.66 11.49 -10.41
C LYS A 18 -3.29 10.12 -10.17
N LYS A 19 -2.52 9.04 -10.33
CA LYS A 19 -3.02 7.68 -10.05
C LYS A 19 -3.46 7.49 -8.60
N TYR A 20 -2.72 8.04 -7.64
CA TYR A 20 -3.13 8.02 -6.23
C TYR A 20 -4.43 8.80 -6.01
N LYS A 21 -4.57 9.99 -6.62
CA LYS A 21 -5.79 10.80 -6.52
C LYS A 21 -7.01 10.09 -7.11
N GLU A 22 -6.85 9.43 -8.24
CA GLU A 22 -7.90 8.64 -8.90
C GLU A 22 -8.26 7.39 -8.07
N GLY A 23 -7.25 6.62 -7.63
CA GLY A 23 -7.46 5.42 -6.83
C GLY A 23 -8.12 5.68 -5.48
N LEU A 24 -7.87 6.84 -4.89
CA LEU A 24 -8.46 7.28 -3.61
C LEU A 24 -9.72 8.14 -3.80
N GLU A 25 -10.22 8.33 -5.02
CA GLU A 25 -11.29 9.27 -5.32
C GLU A 25 -12.55 9.02 -4.47
N LYS A 26 -12.96 7.76 -4.31
CA LYS A 26 -14.13 7.40 -3.49
C LYS A 26 -13.91 7.77 -2.03
N THR A 27 -12.78 7.40 -1.43
CA THR A 27 -12.44 7.76 -0.04
C THR A 27 -12.40 9.28 0.15
N ARG A 28 -11.89 10.01 -0.85
CA ARG A 28 -11.77 11.48 -0.81
C ARG A 28 -13.10 12.21 -0.96
N LYS A 29 -13.96 11.76 -1.88
CA LYS A 29 -15.21 12.46 -2.23
C LYS A 29 -16.42 11.98 -1.41
N GLN A 30 -16.46 10.70 -1.05
CA GLN A 30 -17.63 10.03 -0.48
C GLN A 30 -17.33 9.35 0.88
N GLY A 31 -16.06 9.23 1.26
CA GLY A 31 -15.61 8.53 2.46
C GLY A 31 -15.29 9.45 3.63
N SER A 32 -14.33 9.05 4.45
CA SER A 32 -13.95 9.74 5.69
C SER A 32 -13.40 11.15 5.45
N LEU A 33 -12.65 11.39 4.37
CA LEU A 33 -12.04 12.70 4.15
C LEU A 33 -13.06 13.82 3.89
N SER A 34 -14.17 13.52 3.20
CA SER A 34 -15.22 14.51 2.98
C SER A 34 -15.97 14.83 4.28
N ARG A 35 -16.12 13.84 5.17
CA ARG A 35 -16.71 14.03 6.51
C ARG A 35 -15.80 14.85 7.42
N LEU A 36 -14.49 14.57 7.42
CA LEU A 36 -13.49 15.37 8.11
C LEU A 36 -13.52 16.83 7.64
N THR A 37 -13.54 17.04 6.31
CA THR A 37 -13.58 18.39 5.74
C THR A 37 -14.83 19.15 6.19
N ARG A 38 -15.99 18.48 6.23
CA ARG A 38 -17.23 19.07 6.72
C ARG A 38 -17.14 19.41 8.21
N LEU A 39 -16.66 18.47 9.02
CA LEU A 39 -16.46 18.66 10.46
C LEU A 39 -15.61 19.90 10.75
N PHE A 40 -14.49 20.07 10.05
CA PHE A 40 -13.60 21.23 10.22
C PHE A 40 -14.18 22.55 9.72
N ASN A 41 -15.21 22.53 8.86
CA ASN A 41 -15.91 23.74 8.42
C ASN A 41 -17.10 24.10 9.33
N GLU A 42 -17.63 23.13 10.10
CA GLU A 42 -18.76 23.32 11.01
C GLU A 42 -18.31 23.65 12.44
N LYS A 43 -17.07 23.31 12.79
CA LYS A 43 -16.49 23.51 14.12
C LYS A 43 -15.50 24.67 14.10
N ASP A 44 -15.64 25.56 15.08
CA ASP A 44 -14.77 26.73 15.24
C ASP A 44 -13.82 26.60 16.45
N LYS A 45 -13.87 25.47 17.17
CA LYS A 45 -13.07 25.23 18.38
C LYS A 45 -12.75 23.74 18.54
N VAL A 46 -11.66 23.48 19.25
CA VAL A 46 -11.25 22.13 19.67
C VAL A 46 -11.88 21.83 21.03
N ASP A 47 -12.87 20.94 21.05
CA ASP A 47 -13.56 20.51 22.28
C ASP A 47 -13.87 19.00 22.25
N ASP A 48 -14.42 18.47 23.34
CA ASP A 48 -14.72 17.04 23.47
C ASP A 48 -15.63 16.51 22.36
N ASP A 49 -16.62 17.31 21.93
CA ASP A 49 -17.54 16.92 20.86
C ASP A 49 -16.82 16.82 19.50
N LEU A 50 -15.81 17.65 19.23
CA LEU A 50 -14.96 17.48 18.05
C LEU A 50 -14.22 16.14 18.07
N PHE A 51 -13.64 15.76 19.21
CA PHE A 51 -12.90 14.51 19.33
C PHE A 51 -13.80 13.28 19.22
N ASP A 52 -15.00 13.32 19.80
CA ASP A 52 -15.98 12.24 19.69
C ASP A 52 -16.39 12.03 18.21
N GLN A 53 -16.60 13.13 17.47
CA GLN A 53 -16.92 13.06 16.04
C GLN A 53 -15.72 12.60 15.19
N LEU A 54 -14.49 12.96 15.56
CA LEU A 54 -13.29 12.44 14.92
C LEU A 54 -13.17 10.92 15.12
N GLU A 55 -13.40 10.43 16.34
CA GLU A 55 -13.40 9.00 16.65
C GLU A 55 -14.40 8.25 15.76
N GLU A 56 -15.65 8.71 15.68
CA GLU A 56 -16.67 8.09 14.83
C GLU A 56 -16.21 8.04 13.36
N ILE A 57 -15.69 9.15 12.83
CA ILE A 57 -15.23 9.23 11.43
C ILE A 57 -14.10 8.23 11.16
N PHE A 58 -13.12 8.11 12.06
CA PHE A 58 -11.98 7.21 11.89
C PHE A 58 -12.35 5.74 12.07
N VAL A 59 -13.25 5.41 12.99
CA VAL A 59 -13.83 4.06 13.10
C VAL A 59 -14.54 3.68 11.80
N MET A 60 -15.36 4.58 11.26
CA MET A 60 -16.02 4.38 9.96
C MET A 60 -15.06 4.36 8.76
N ALA A 61 -13.81 4.78 8.95
CA ALA A 61 -12.76 4.76 7.94
C ALA A 61 -11.94 3.46 7.93
N ASP A 62 -12.39 2.41 8.63
CA ASP A 62 -11.72 1.12 8.78
C ASP A 62 -10.37 1.18 9.53
N MET A 63 -10.16 2.18 10.40
CA MET A 63 -8.94 2.23 11.24
C MET A 63 -8.96 1.20 12.40
N GLY A 64 -10.14 0.71 12.75
CA GLY A 64 -10.36 -0.17 13.90
C GLY A 64 -10.46 0.61 15.21
N VAL A 65 -11.28 0.11 16.14
CA VAL A 65 -11.64 0.81 17.38
C VAL A 65 -10.40 1.08 18.25
N GLU A 66 -9.61 0.04 18.55
CA GLU A 66 -8.43 0.18 19.43
C GLU A 66 -7.40 1.18 18.89
N THR A 67 -7.13 1.14 17.58
CA THR A 67 -6.22 2.07 16.91
C THR A 67 -6.76 3.49 16.97
N THR A 68 -8.08 3.66 16.79
CA THR A 68 -8.72 4.97 16.78
C THR A 68 -8.68 5.60 18.17
N VAL A 69 -9.04 4.87 19.23
CA VAL A 69 -8.96 5.36 20.61
C VAL A 69 -7.55 5.83 20.93
N LYS A 70 -6.54 4.99 20.68
CA LYS A 70 -5.13 5.35 20.88
C LYS A 70 -4.70 6.59 20.10
N PHE A 71 -5.20 6.73 18.88
CA PHE A 71 -4.91 7.87 18.02
C PHE A 71 -5.55 9.16 18.56
N ILE A 72 -6.82 9.10 18.98
CA ILE A 72 -7.55 10.24 19.53
C ILE A 72 -6.96 10.67 20.87
N ASP A 73 -6.63 9.75 21.76
CA ASP A 73 -5.94 10.06 23.02
C ASP A 73 -4.60 10.76 22.74
N SER A 74 -3.80 10.21 21.82
CA SER A 74 -2.53 10.82 21.43
C SER A 74 -2.69 12.19 20.76
N LEU A 75 -3.82 12.45 20.12
CA LEU A 75 -4.14 13.75 19.52
C LEU A 75 -4.55 14.75 20.61
N ARG A 76 -5.39 14.33 21.56
CA ARG A 76 -5.82 15.14 22.73
C ARG A 76 -4.63 15.63 23.56
N ASP A 77 -3.60 14.80 23.69
CA ASP A 77 -2.37 15.12 24.45
C ASP A 77 -1.36 15.99 23.65
N ASP A 78 -1.70 16.45 22.43
CA ASP A 78 -0.79 17.31 21.65
C ASP A 78 -0.85 18.77 22.11
N GLU A 79 0.24 19.25 22.71
CA GLU A 79 0.40 20.62 23.23
C GLU A 79 0.11 21.71 22.18
N ARG A 80 0.22 21.42 20.87
CA ARG A 80 -0.10 22.37 19.81
C ARG A 80 -1.59 22.71 19.75
N LEU A 81 -2.45 21.92 20.40
CA LEU A 81 -3.89 22.16 20.46
C LEU A 81 -4.26 23.27 21.46
N ASP A 82 -3.43 23.51 22.47
CA ASP A 82 -3.73 24.48 23.54
C ASP A 82 -3.81 25.92 23.00
N ASP A 83 -3.01 26.24 21.98
CA ASP A 83 -2.93 27.56 21.34
C ASP A 83 -3.57 27.59 19.92
N LEU A 84 -4.45 26.63 19.61
CA LEU A 84 -4.96 26.45 18.25
C LEU A 84 -6.11 27.41 17.91
N GLU A 85 -5.82 28.44 17.12
CA GLU A 85 -6.82 29.40 16.62
C GLU A 85 -7.36 29.06 15.21
N ASP A 86 -6.64 28.24 14.43
CA ASP A 86 -7.01 27.88 13.04
C ASP A 86 -7.21 26.36 12.89
N MET A 87 -8.42 25.97 12.52
CA MET A 87 -8.79 24.57 12.24
C MET A 87 -8.00 23.94 11.09
N LYS A 88 -7.34 24.73 10.23
CA LYS A 88 -6.38 24.19 9.26
C LYS A 88 -5.15 23.59 9.92
N LEU A 89 -4.66 24.21 11.00
CA LEU A 89 -3.51 23.70 11.74
C LEU A 89 -3.85 22.36 12.41
N LEU A 90 -5.10 22.16 12.84
CA LEU A 90 -5.58 20.87 13.34
C LEU A 90 -5.45 19.76 12.29
N GLN A 91 -5.71 20.05 11.01
CA GLN A 91 -5.54 19.06 9.94
C GLN A 91 -4.09 18.62 9.80
N GLU A 92 -3.14 19.56 9.92
CA GLU A 92 -1.72 19.27 9.87
C GLU A 92 -1.29 18.41 11.06
N ILE A 93 -1.74 18.77 12.27
CA ILE A 93 -1.48 17.99 13.50
C ILE A 93 -2.02 16.55 13.38
N ILE A 94 -3.24 16.38 12.86
CA ILE A 94 -3.84 15.07 12.62
C ILE A 94 -2.97 14.25 11.66
N VAL A 95 -2.53 14.84 10.55
CA VAL A 95 -1.66 14.16 9.58
C VAL A 95 -0.34 13.76 10.23
N ASP A 96 0.29 14.64 11.00
CA ASP A 96 1.54 14.34 11.72
C ASP A 96 1.36 13.16 12.68
N LYS A 97 0.31 13.19 13.52
CA LYS A 97 0.02 12.10 14.46
C LYS A 97 -0.30 10.78 13.74
N MET A 98 -0.96 10.84 12.58
CA MET A 98 -1.20 9.64 11.77
C MET A 98 0.12 9.08 11.22
N PHE A 99 1.07 9.95 10.84
CA PHE A 99 2.41 9.52 10.44
C PHE A 99 3.19 8.92 11.62
N ASP A 100 3.14 9.52 12.80
CA ASP A 100 3.80 8.98 14.00
C ASP A 100 3.26 7.59 14.35
N LEU A 101 1.94 7.42 14.31
CA LEU A 101 1.27 6.14 14.52
C LEU A 101 1.68 5.09 13.46
N TYR A 102 1.86 5.51 12.21
CA TYR A 102 2.28 4.63 11.12
C TYR A 102 3.75 4.23 11.24
N LEU A 103 4.64 5.18 11.53
CA LEU A 103 6.08 4.96 11.62
C LEU A 103 6.47 4.20 12.88
N LYS A 104 5.75 4.42 14.00
CA LYS A 104 6.07 3.84 15.32
C LYS A 104 7.54 4.03 15.72
N GLY A 105 8.13 5.18 15.34
CA GLY A 105 9.53 5.49 15.57
C GLY A 105 10.53 4.79 14.64
N GLU A 106 10.06 4.08 13.61
CA GLU A 106 10.90 3.40 12.62
C GLU A 106 10.96 4.14 11.28
N ILE A 107 12.08 3.98 10.57
CA ILE A 107 12.18 4.41 9.17
C ILE A 107 11.53 3.32 8.31
N VAL A 108 10.32 3.58 7.83
CA VAL A 108 9.61 2.64 6.96
C VAL A 108 10.22 2.65 5.56
N ASN A 109 11.00 1.61 5.23
CA ASN A 109 11.44 1.35 3.87
C ASN A 109 10.42 0.49 3.13
N SER A 110 9.65 1.09 2.23
CA SER A 110 8.62 0.41 1.43
C SER A 110 9.16 -0.25 0.16
N ASN A 111 10.48 -0.27 -0.06
CA ASN A 111 11.08 -0.95 -1.20
C ASN A 111 11.14 -2.46 -0.98
N LEU A 112 11.07 -3.21 -2.08
CA LEU A 112 11.36 -4.64 -2.06
C LEU A 112 12.82 -4.86 -1.65
N ASN A 113 13.05 -5.75 -0.69
CA ASN A 113 14.39 -6.13 -0.28
C ASN A 113 15.01 -7.03 -1.35
N VAL A 114 15.98 -6.50 -2.10
CA VAL A 114 16.68 -7.21 -3.17
C VAL A 114 18.03 -7.69 -2.65
N ASN A 115 18.26 -9.00 -2.70
CA ASN A 115 19.58 -9.58 -2.48
C ASN A 115 20.54 -9.15 -3.61
N LYS A 116 21.64 -8.50 -3.25
CA LYS A 116 22.64 -7.98 -4.20
C LYS A 116 23.55 -9.07 -4.77
N GLU A 117 23.79 -10.13 -4.00
CA GLU A 117 24.79 -11.16 -4.31
C GLU A 117 24.15 -12.47 -4.81
N GLY A 118 22.84 -12.48 -5.05
CA GLY A 118 22.16 -13.69 -5.46
C GLY A 118 20.69 -13.52 -5.77
N LEU A 119 19.96 -14.64 -5.71
CA LEU A 119 18.53 -14.65 -5.98
C LEU A 119 17.76 -14.04 -4.82
N SER A 120 16.81 -13.18 -5.18
CA SER A 120 15.76 -12.73 -4.27
C SER A 120 14.53 -13.60 -4.50
N VAL A 121 14.00 -14.20 -3.44
CA VAL A 121 12.78 -15.01 -3.48
C VAL A 121 11.67 -14.24 -2.78
N TYR A 122 10.57 -14.00 -3.49
CA TYR A 122 9.39 -13.33 -2.95
C TYR A 122 8.25 -14.33 -2.90
N LEU A 123 7.83 -14.72 -1.69
CA LEU A 123 6.70 -15.62 -1.47
C LEU A 123 5.44 -14.79 -1.22
N PHE A 124 4.40 -15.02 -2.03
CA PHE A 124 3.12 -14.32 -1.92
C PHE A 124 2.09 -15.21 -1.23
N VAL A 125 1.66 -14.82 -0.03
CA VAL A 125 0.70 -15.56 0.78
C VAL A 125 -0.60 -14.76 0.97
N GLY A 126 -1.71 -15.46 1.25
CA GLY A 126 -3.00 -14.83 1.51
C GLY A 126 -4.18 -15.64 0.99
N VAL A 127 -5.39 -15.20 1.32
CA VAL A 127 -6.64 -15.89 0.96
C VAL A 127 -7.01 -15.74 -0.52
N ASN A 128 -7.98 -16.52 -0.99
CA ASN A 128 -8.50 -16.42 -2.35
C ASN A 128 -9.18 -15.06 -2.57
N GLY A 129 -9.04 -14.50 -3.78
CA GLY A 129 -9.63 -13.21 -4.12
C GLY A 129 -8.87 -11.96 -3.68
N SER A 130 -7.84 -12.07 -2.82
CA SER A 130 -7.05 -10.90 -2.35
C SER A 130 -6.12 -10.27 -3.41
N GLY A 131 -6.11 -10.80 -4.64
CA GLY A 131 -5.34 -10.26 -5.75
C GLY A 131 -3.89 -10.75 -5.87
N LYS A 132 -3.50 -11.84 -5.19
CA LYS A 132 -2.13 -12.41 -5.20
C LYS A 132 -1.53 -12.54 -6.61
N THR A 133 -2.18 -13.29 -7.50
CA THR A 133 -1.67 -13.57 -8.86
C THR A 133 -1.46 -12.28 -9.68
N THR A 134 -2.40 -11.35 -9.56
CA THR A 134 -2.30 -10.02 -10.21
C THR A 134 -1.15 -9.21 -9.62
N SER A 135 -0.94 -9.25 -8.30
CA SER A 135 0.16 -8.57 -7.63
C SER A 135 1.51 -9.17 -8.00
N ILE A 136 1.63 -10.50 -8.10
CA ILE A 136 2.82 -11.19 -8.61
C ILE A 136 3.21 -10.66 -9.99
N ALA A 137 2.25 -10.57 -10.92
CA ALA A 137 2.48 -10.05 -12.27
C ALA A 137 2.91 -8.58 -12.27
N LYS A 138 2.29 -7.74 -11.43
CA LYS A 138 2.68 -6.32 -11.28
C LYS A 138 4.10 -6.17 -10.76
N VAL A 139 4.48 -6.95 -9.75
CA VAL A 139 5.84 -6.96 -9.18
C VAL A 139 6.84 -7.49 -10.21
N ALA A 140 6.52 -8.57 -10.92
CA ALA A 140 7.37 -9.12 -11.97
C ALA A 140 7.64 -8.10 -13.09
N ASN A 141 6.60 -7.41 -13.55
CA ASN A 141 6.74 -6.34 -14.55
C ASN A 141 7.57 -5.17 -14.04
N LYS A 142 7.40 -4.74 -12.78
CA LYS A 142 8.22 -3.69 -12.16
C LYS A 142 9.70 -4.11 -12.15
N LEU A 143 10.01 -5.28 -11.60
CA LEU A 143 11.39 -5.78 -11.51
C LEU A 143 12.04 -5.98 -12.89
N LYS A 144 11.27 -6.45 -13.89
CA LYS A 144 11.75 -6.56 -15.27
C LYS A 144 12.07 -5.20 -15.89
N LYS A 145 11.22 -4.18 -15.66
CA LYS A 145 11.49 -2.79 -16.09
C LYS A 145 12.71 -2.19 -15.40
N ASP A 146 12.99 -2.61 -14.17
CA ASP A 146 14.21 -2.27 -13.43
C ASP A 146 15.44 -3.10 -13.90
N GLY A 147 15.32 -3.84 -15.00
CA GLY A 147 16.40 -4.60 -15.64
C GLY A 147 16.73 -5.93 -14.98
N LYS A 148 15.90 -6.42 -14.05
CA LYS A 148 16.12 -7.71 -13.38
C LYS A 148 15.65 -8.87 -14.25
N LYS A 149 16.36 -10.01 -14.16
CA LYS A 149 15.86 -11.30 -14.65
C LYS A 149 14.84 -11.83 -13.66
N VAL A 150 13.65 -12.14 -14.13
CA VAL A 150 12.51 -12.54 -13.29
C VAL A 150 11.94 -13.84 -13.81
N CYS A 151 11.68 -14.78 -12.90
CA CYS A 151 10.91 -15.99 -13.14
C CYS A 151 9.79 -16.06 -12.09
N MET A 152 8.66 -16.64 -12.46
CA MET A 152 7.54 -16.92 -11.55
C MET A 152 7.39 -18.43 -11.36
N ALA A 153 6.91 -18.85 -10.20
CA ALA A 153 6.64 -20.25 -9.90
C ALA A 153 5.18 -20.40 -9.43
N ALA A 154 4.43 -21.30 -10.06
CA ALA A 154 3.01 -21.54 -9.74
C ALA A 154 2.88 -22.48 -8.54
N GLY A 155 3.15 -21.95 -7.34
CA GLY A 155 3.00 -22.70 -6.08
C GLY A 155 1.56 -22.94 -5.64
N ASP A 156 0.57 -22.29 -6.26
CA ASP A 156 -0.85 -22.56 -6.04
C ASP A 156 -1.29 -23.74 -6.92
N THR A 157 -0.85 -24.95 -6.55
CA THR A 157 -1.01 -26.17 -7.36
C THR A 157 -2.37 -26.82 -7.20
N PHE A 158 -3.12 -26.48 -6.14
CA PHE A 158 -4.43 -27.05 -5.86
C PHE A 158 -5.51 -26.52 -6.82
N ARG A 159 -5.29 -25.34 -7.43
CA ARG A 159 -6.28 -24.69 -8.29
C ARG A 159 -5.71 -24.60 -9.71
N ALA A 160 -6.15 -25.46 -10.63
CA ALA A 160 -5.75 -25.36 -12.05
C ALA A 160 -5.91 -23.93 -12.62
N GLY A 161 -7.01 -23.25 -12.28
CA GLY A 161 -7.26 -21.87 -12.71
C GLY A 161 -6.19 -20.87 -12.22
N ALA A 162 -5.56 -21.10 -11.06
CA ALA A 162 -4.49 -20.25 -10.56
C ALA A 162 -3.19 -20.45 -11.35
N ILE A 163 -2.87 -21.70 -11.70
CA ILE A 163 -1.73 -22.06 -12.56
C ILE A 163 -1.89 -21.38 -13.93
N GLU A 164 -3.03 -21.58 -14.60
CA GLU A 164 -3.31 -20.99 -15.92
C GLU A 164 -3.31 -19.47 -15.88
N GLN A 165 -3.90 -18.87 -14.85
CA GLN A 165 -3.88 -17.41 -14.68
C GLN A 165 -2.44 -16.88 -14.55
N LEU A 166 -1.57 -17.56 -13.82
CA LEU A 166 -0.18 -17.14 -13.68
C LEU A 166 0.59 -17.29 -14.99
N LYS A 167 0.34 -18.34 -15.79
CA LYS A 167 0.90 -18.50 -17.13
C LYS A 167 0.51 -17.33 -18.05
N ILE A 168 -0.78 -17.00 -18.13
CA ILE A 168 -1.29 -15.86 -18.91
C ILE A 168 -0.58 -14.55 -18.51
N TRP A 169 -0.39 -14.34 -17.20
CA TRP A 169 0.35 -13.18 -16.72
C TRP A 169 1.83 -13.22 -17.09
N GLY A 170 2.46 -14.39 -17.01
CA GLY A 170 3.82 -14.66 -17.47
C GLY A 170 4.04 -14.26 -18.91
N ASP A 171 3.16 -14.69 -19.79
CA ASP A 171 3.21 -14.36 -21.22
C ASP A 171 3.07 -12.84 -21.43
N ARG A 172 2.10 -12.21 -20.75
CA ARG A 172 1.86 -10.75 -20.85
C ARG A 172 3.04 -9.91 -20.40
N VAL A 173 3.73 -10.30 -19.32
CA VAL A 173 4.90 -9.57 -18.82
C VAL A 173 6.20 -10.04 -19.49
N GLY A 174 6.17 -11.17 -20.19
CA GLY A 174 7.30 -11.87 -20.79
C GLY A 174 8.28 -12.38 -19.74
N CYS A 175 7.78 -13.02 -18.68
CA CYS A 175 8.59 -13.71 -17.67
C CYS A 175 8.25 -15.21 -17.68
N PRO A 176 9.24 -16.11 -17.65
CA PRO A 176 9.00 -17.54 -17.57
C PRO A 176 8.20 -17.91 -16.31
N VAL A 177 7.36 -18.94 -16.45
CA VAL A 177 6.54 -19.48 -15.36
C VAL A 177 6.86 -20.96 -15.21
N ILE A 178 7.33 -21.34 -14.03
CA ILE A 178 7.58 -22.74 -13.65
C ILE A 178 6.31 -23.30 -13.05
N THR A 179 5.82 -24.41 -13.61
CA THR A 179 4.57 -25.05 -13.23
C THR A 179 4.71 -26.56 -13.27
N LYS A 180 3.91 -27.26 -12.49
CA LYS A 180 3.64 -28.71 -12.63
C LYS A 180 2.14 -28.93 -12.83
N GLU A 181 1.72 -30.19 -12.91
CA GLU A 181 0.31 -30.57 -13.02
C GLU A 181 -0.48 -30.16 -11.77
N GLU A 182 -1.78 -29.98 -11.93
CA GLU A 182 -2.70 -29.74 -10.81
C GLU A 182 -2.57 -30.85 -9.75
N GLY A 183 -2.61 -30.47 -8.48
CA GLY A 183 -2.43 -31.40 -7.36
C GLY A 183 -0.99 -31.81 -7.08
N SER A 184 0.00 -31.34 -7.87
CA SER A 184 1.42 -31.54 -7.57
C SER A 184 1.83 -30.89 -6.25
N ASP A 185 2.89 -31.39 -5.62
CA ASP A 185 3.48 -30.75 -4.45
C ASP A 185 3.97 -29.32 -4.78
N PRO A 186 3.44 -28.27 -4.11
CA PRO A 186 3.90 -26.90 -4.25
C PRO A 186 5.41 -26.76 -4.05
N SER A 187 5.98 -27.50 -3.10
CA SER A 187 7.41 -27.40 -2.73
C SER A 187 8.29 -27.82 -3.90
N ALA A 188 7.87 -28.86 -4.64
CA ALA A 188 8.55 -29.31 -5.84
C ALA A 188 8.53 -28.24 -6.97
N VAL A 189 7.42 -27.50 -7.13
CA VAL A 189 7.36 -26.39 -8.11
C VAL A 189 8.30 -25.25 -7.72
N ILE A 190 8.31 -24.87 -6.44
CA ILE A 190 9.19 -23.81 -5.93
C ILE A 190 10.67 -24.22 -6.06
N PHE A 191 10.99 -25.47 -5.74
CA PHE A 191 12.35 -26.01 -5.87
C PHE A 191 12.85 -25.93 -7.31
N ASP A 192 12.02 -26.37 -8.29
CA ASP A 192 12.36 -26.28 -9.71
C ASP A 192 12.54 -24.82 -10.14
N GLY A 193 11.73 -23.89 -9.62
CA GLY A 193 11.87 -22.46 -9.89
C GLY A 193 13.12 -21.81 -9.30
N ILE A 194 13.63 -22.32 -8.17
CA ILE A 194 14.91 -21.86 -7.61
C ILE A 194 16.08 -22.44 -8.41
N LYS A 195 15.95 -23.68 -8.93
CA LYS A 195 16.96 -24.34 -9.75
C LYS A 195 17.06 -23.81 -11.17
N SER A 196 15.98 -23.29 -11.74
CA SER A 196 15.93 -22.77 -13.12
C SER A 196 16.67 -21.44 -13.33
N LYS A 197 17.69 -21.14 -12.51
CA LYS A 197 18.53 -19.93 -12.61
C LYS A 197 19.48 -19.97 -13.78
#